data_AF-A0A0Q4DLB7-F1
#
_entry.id   AF-A0A0Q4DLB7-F1
#
_cell.length_a   1.000
_cell.length_b   1.000
_cell.length_c   1.000
_cell.angle_alpha   90.00
_cell.angle_beta   90.00
_cell.angle_gamma   90.00
#
_symmetry.space_group_name_H-M   'P 1'
#
loop_
_entity.id
_entity.type
_entity.pdbx_description
1 polymer ?
#
loop_
_entity_poly.entity_id
_entity_poly.type
_entity_poly.pdbx_seq_one_letter_code
_entity_poly.pdbx_strand_id
1 'polypeptide(L)'
;MPPLASDWPALAVAARRILEQRRTLDPQQVAKGRLTEADAAARLRVATALVAQWDSIAAGQPPYDAETAWIVSGGTEGTYPHELRTDLNAAADRARALADRHGEDAEAAHFAEAVAALAWHARPPDHISNILDVAHANAAFRLRQSSNRAAA
;
A
#
# COMPACT_ATOMS: atom_id res chain seq x y z
N MET A 1 -16.89 2.84 -1.67
CA MET A 1 -15.68 2.00 -1.50
C MET A 1 -15.11 1.74 -2.89
N PRO A 2 -13.80 1.91 -3.13
CA PRO A 2 -13.19 1.62 -4.43
C PRO A 2 -13.40 0.16 -4.88
N PRO A 3 -13.47 -0.15 -6.18
CA PRO A 3 -13.76 -1.50 -6.69
C PRO A 3 -12.85 -2.59 -6.12
N LEU A 4 -11.55 -2.29 -5.97
CA LEU A 4 -10.54 -3.24 -5.50
C LEU A 4 -10.31 -3.21 -3.99
N ALA A 5 -11.11 -2.47 -3.20
CA ALA A 5 -10.84 -2.31 -1.76
C ALA A 5 -10.83 -3.63 -0.97
N SER A 6 -11.50 -4.68 -1.47
CA SER A 6 -11.53 -6.01 -0.85
C SER A 6 -10.66 -7.03 -1.58
N ASP A 7 -9.96 -6.65 -2.65
CA ASP A 7 -9.04 -7.52 -3.38
C ASP A 7 -7.63 -7.43 -2.78
N TRP A 8 -7.44 -8.05 -1.62
CA TRP A 8 -6.17 -7.98 -0.89
C TRP A 8 -4.95 -8.43 -1.71
N PRO A 9 -5.01 -9.50 -2.54
CA PRO A 9 -3.93 -9.83 -3.47
C PRO A 9 -3.58 -8.70 -4.43
N ALA A 10 -4.57 -8.05 -5.06
CA ALA A 10 -4.32 -6.93 -5.96
C ALA A 10 -3.67 -5.73 -5.24
N LEU A 11 -4.09 -5.46 -4.01
CA LEU A 11 -3.50 -4.40 -3.18
C LEU A 11 -2.04 -4.68 -2.82
N ALA A 12 -1.69 -5.93 -2.48
CA ALA A 12 -0.31 -6.35 -2.25
C ALA A 12 0.55 -6.24 -3.52
N VAL A 13 0.01 -6.60 -4.68
CA VAL A 13 0.70 -6.42 -5.98
C VAL A 13 0.96 -4.93 -6.25
N ALA A 14 -0.03 -4.07 -6.03
CA ALA A 14 0.12 -2.63 -6.20
C ALA A 14 1.16 -2.03 -5.24
N ALA A 15 1.18 -2.45 -3.97
CA ALA A 15 2.19 -2.04 -2.99
C ALA A 15 3.61 -2.39 -3.46
N ARG A 16 3.83 -3.61 -3.96
CA ARG A 16 5.13 -4.04 -4.51
C ARG A 16 5.53 -3.22 -5.74
N ARG A 17 4.58 -2.92 -6.63
CA ARG A 17 4.84 -2.06 -7.80
C ARG A 17 5.22 -0.64 -7.38
N ILE A 18 4.62 -0.07 -6.34
CA ILE A 18 5.03 1.23 -5.78
C ILE A 18 6.47 1.16 -5.27
N LEU A 19 6.83 0.13 -4.49
CA LEU A 19 8.19 -0.05 -3.99
C LEU A 19 9.22 -0.13 -5.12
N GLU A 20 8.92 -0.89 -6.17
CA GLU A 20 9.81 -1.02 -7.33
C GLU A 20 9.96 0.31 -8.09
N GLN A 21 8.88 1.08 -8.24
CA GLN A 21 8.95 2.43 -8.82
C GLN A 21 9.84 3.36 -8.00
N ARG A 22 9.81 3.27 -6.66
CA ARG A 22 10.69 4.08 -5.79
C ARG A 22 12.15 3.68 -5.99
N ARG A 23 12.45 2.38 -5.94
CA ARG A 23 13.81 1.84 -6.14
C ARG A 23 14.43 2.24 -7.48
N THR A 24 13.63 2.27 -8.54
CA THR A 24 14.10 2.52 -9.91
C THR A 24 14.11 4.00 -10.28
N LEU A 25 13.09 4.77 -9.87
CA LEU A 25 12.90 6.14 -10.35
C LEU A 25 13.46 7.19 -9.39
N ASP A 26 13.42 6.98 -8.07
CA ASP A 26 13.84 8.01 -7.12
C ASP A 26 15.34 8.34 -7.23
N PRO A 27 16.27 7.38 -7.42
CA PRO A 27 17.67 7.70 -7.68
C PRO A 27 17.86 8.61 -8.91
N GLN A 28 17.04 8.43 -9.95
CA GLN A 28 17.09 9.27 -11.14
C GLN A 28 16.56 10.68 -10.88
N GLN A 29 15.57 10.83 -10.00
CA GLN A 29 15.05 12.15 -9.60
C GLN A 29 16.05 12.89 -8.70
N VAL A 30 16.76 12.17 -7.82
CA VAL A 30 17.86 12.71 -7.01
C VAL A 30 18.99 13.20 -7.90
N ALA A 31 19.44 12.39 -8.86
CA ALA A 31 20.47 12.79 -9.82
C ALA A 31 20.08 14.02 -10.65
N LYS A 32 18.78 14.25 -10.86
CA LYS A 32 18.22 15.41 -11.58
C LYS A 32 17.94 16.62 -10.65
N GLY A 33 18.22 16.53 -9.35
CA GLY A 33 17.95 17.58 -8.37
C GLY A 33 16.46 17.83 -8.12
N ARG A 34 15.57 16.89 -8.48
CA ARG A 34 14.11 17.01 -8.33
C ARG A 34 13.57 16.36 -7.07
N LEU A 35 14.43 15.66 -6.34
CA LEU A 35 14.13 14.96 -5.09
C LEU A 35 15.39 15.00 -4.24
N THR A 36 15.26 15.24 -2.93
CA THR A 36 16.42 15.15 -2.02
C THR A 36 16.71 13.68 -1.69
N GLU A 37 17.94 13.37 -1.30
CA GLU A 37 18.29 12.02 -0.81
C GLU A 37 17.45 11.63 0.41
N ALA A 38 17.17 12.58 1.30
CA ALA A 38 16.34 12.38 2.48
C ALA A 38 14.89 12.02 2.10
N ASP A 39 14.29 12.74 1.15
CA ASP A 39 12.93 12.44 0.68
C ASP A 39 12.87 11.10 -0.05
N ALA A 40 13.90 10.75 -0.83
CA ALA A 40 14.00 9.45 -1.49
C ALA A 40 14.06 8.31 -0.45
N ALA A 41 14.89 8.47 0.59
CA ALA A 41 14.99 7.50 1.68
C ALA A 41 13.67 7.36 2.45
N ALA A 42 13.00 8.47 2.76
CA ALA A 42 11.70 8.46 3.42
C ALA A 42 10.64 7.72 2.57
N ARG A 43 10.54 8.04 1.27
CA ARG A 43 9.59 7.37 0.35
C ARG A 43 9.89 5.88 0.20
N LEU A 44 11.16 5.48 0.17
CA LEU A 44 11.55 4.07 0.14
C LEU A 44 11.16 3.33 1.41
N ARG A 45 11.36 3.94 2.58
CA ARG A 45 10.94 3.40 3.88
C ARG A 45 9.42 3.22 3.93
N VAL A 46 8.66 4.25 3.58
CA VAL A 46 7.18 4.20 3.54
C VAL A 46 6.70 3.07 2.61
N ALA A 47 7.25 2.96 1.40
CA ALA A 47 6.88 1.92 0.45
C ALA A 47 7.24 0.50 0.95
N THR A 48 8.34 0.36 1.68
CA THR A 48 8.75 -0.92 2.30
C THR A 48 7.76 -1.34 3.39
N ALA A 49 7.37 -0.40 4.25
CA ALA A 49 6.38 -0.66 5.30
C ALA A 49 4.99 -1.00 4.71
N LEU A 50 4.59 -0.30 3.64
CA LEU A 50 3.36 -0.59 2.90
C LEU A 50 3.35 -2.03 2.35
N VAL A 51 4.47 -2.47 1.75
CA VAL A 51 4.59 -3.86 1.26
C VAL A 51 4.47 -4.85 2.40
N ALA A 52 5.22 -4.67 3.50
CA ALA A 52 5.16 -5.57 4.65
C ALA A 52 3.73 -5.69 5.21
N GLN A 53 3.00 -4.57 5.29
CA GLN A 53 1.63 -4.55 5.78
C GLN A 53 0.66 -5.31 4.87
N TRP A 54 0.67 -5.03 3.57
CA TRP A 54 -0.25 -5.68 2.62
C TRP A 54 0.13 -7.11 2.31
N ASP A 55 1.40 -7.49 2.39
CA ASP A 55 1.83 -8.89 2.27
C ASP A 55 1.34 -9.71 3.47
N SER A 56 1.45 -9.19 4.72
CA SER A 56 0.86 -9.85 5.89
C SER A 56 -0.65 -10.04 5.75
N ILE A 57 -1.36 -9.01 5.31
CA ILE A 57 -2.82 -9.09 5.08
C ILE A 57 -3.11 -10.11 3.99
N ALA A 58 -2.49 -10.01 2.81
CA ALA A 58 -2.70 -10.97 1.72
C ALA A 58 -2.28 -12.40 2.08
N ALA A 59 -1.39 -12.59 3.06
CA ALA A 59 -1.03 -13.90 3.60
C ALA A 59 -1.96 -14.39 4.73
N GLY A 60 -2.88 -13.54 5.23
CA GLY A 60 -3.73 -13.84 6.38
C GLY A 60 -2.96 -13.97 7.69
N GLN A 61 -1.78 -13.35 7.76
CA GLN A 61 -0.94 -13.27 8.95
C GLN A 61 -1.37 -12.07 9.79
N PRO A 62 -0.95 -11.99 11.07
CA PRO A 62 -1.06 -10.76 11.83
C PRO A 62 -0.51 -9.57 11.02
N PRO A 63 -1.27 -8.47 10.88
CA PRO A 63 -0.84 -7.33 10.08
C PRO A 63 0.44 -6.74 10.68
N TYR A 64 1.40 -6.41 9.82
CA TYR A 64 2.59 -5.68 10.24
C TYR A 64 2.18 -4.29 10.77
N ASP A 65 2.57 -4.00 12.01
CA ASP A 65 2.31 -2.72 12.67
C ASP A 65 3.41 -1.71 12.30
N ALA A 66 3.20 -1.04 11.17
CA ALA A 66 4.14 -0.07 10.64
C ALA A 66 4.29 1.19 11.51
N GLU A 67 3.27 1.57 12.29
CA GLU A 67 3.32 2.75 13.17
C GLU A 67 4.17 2.44 14.40
N THR A 68 3.95 1.31 15.06
CA THR A 68 4.79 0.88 16.19
C THR A 68 6.26 0.70 15.75
N ALA A 69 6.50 0.10 14.58
CA ALA A 69 7.86 -0.01 14.04
C ALA A 69 8.52 1.37 13.83
N TRP A 70 7.77 2.37 13.36
CA TRP A 70 8.26 3.74 13.22
C TRP A 70 8.61 4.38 14.57
N ILE A 71 7.73 4.24 15.57
CA ILE A 71 7.93 4.79 16.91
C ILE A 71 9.16 4.16 17.59
N VAL A 72 9.25 2.83 17.58
CA VAL A 72 10.33 2.08 18.25
C VAL A 72 11.69 2.33 17.59
N SER A 73 11.71 2.47 16.26
CA SER A 73 12.94 2.68 15.49
C SER A 73 13.39 4.15 15.42
N GLY A 74 12.63 5.08 16.01
CA GLY A 74 12.91 6.52 15.90
C GLY A 74 12.77 7.04 14.47
N GLY A 75 11.87 6.46 13.67
CA GLY A 75 11.60 6.85 12.29
C GLY A 75 12.52 6.27 11.22
N THR A 76 13.35 5.27 11.58
CA THR A 76 14.26 4.61 10.62
C THR A 76 13.61 3.42 9.91
N GLU A 77 12.56 2.85 10.48
CA GLU A 77 11.72 1.79 9.90
C GLU A 77 10.24 2.17 9.96
N GLY A 78 9.36 1.35 9.37
CA GLY A 78 7.92 1.57 9.43
C GLY A 78 7.45 2.87 8.75
N THR A 79 6.25 3.32 9.08
CA THR A 79 5.71 4.60 8.61
C THR A 79 4.68 5.16 9.56
N TYR A 80 4.67 6.49 9.71
CA TYR A 80 3.61 7.17 10.44
C TYR A 80 2.38 7.37 9.52
N PRO A 81 1.13 7.32 10.04
CA PRO A 81 -0.07 7.41 9.22
C PRO A 81 -0.14 8.60 8.25
N HIS A 82 0.37 9.77 8.64
CA HIS A 82 0.36 10.96 7.77
C HIS A 82 1.33 10.83 6.58
N GLU A 83 2.48 10.17 6.76
CA GLU A 83 3.47 9.93 5.70
C GLU A 83 2.87 9.00 4.65
N LEU A 84 2.29 7.89 5.11
CA LEU A 84 1.66 6.89 4.27
C LEU A 84 0.52 7.48 3.43
N ARG A 85 -0.35 8.28 4.07
CA ARG A 85 -1.47 8.94 3.38
C ARG A 85 -0.98 9.90 2.31
N THR A 86 0.05 10.69 2.63
CA THR A 86 0.63 11.66 1.68
C THR A 86 1.23 10.95 0.48
N ASP A 87 2.04 9.90 0.68
CA ASP A 87 2.66 9.18 -0.44
C ASP A 87 1.60 8.45 -1.29
N LEU A 88 0.60 7.81 -0.66
CA LEU A 88 -0.45 7.09 -1.37
C LEU A 88 -1.40 7.99 -2.16
N ASN A 89 -1.76 9.17 -1.63
CA ASN A 89 -2.56 10.13 -2.38
C ASN A 89 -1.80 10.59 -3.62
N ALA A 90 -0.52 10.97 -3.47
CA ALA A 90 0.30 11.37 -4.59
C ALA A 90 0.54 10.22 -5.59
N ALA A 91 0.63 8.97 -5.12
CA ALA A 91 0.72 7.80 -5.98
C ALA A 91 -0.59 7.55 -6.74
N ALA A 92 -1.75 7.70 -6.10
CA ALA A 92 -3.06 7.55 -6.73
C ALA A 92 -3.26 8.59 -7.84
N ASP A 93 -2.93 9.86 -7.59
CA ASP A 93 -3.02 10.93 -8.58
C ASP A 93 -2.14 10.64 -9.81
N ARG A 94 -0.89 10.22 -9.59
CA ARG A 94 0.03 9.86 -10.68
C ARG A 94 -0.44 8.64 -11.46
N ALA A 95 -0.92 7.60 -10.78
CA ALA A 95 -1.41 6.39 -11.43
C ALA A 95 -2.66 6.69 -12.28
N ARG A 96 -3.58 7.52 -11.75
CA ARG A 96 -4.75 7.96 -12.50
C ARG A 96 -4.37 8.78 -13.74
N ALA A 97 -3.48 9.75 -13.58
CA ALA A 97 -3.00 10.56 -14.70
C ALA A 97 -2.29 9.70 -15.78
N LEU A 98 -1.64 8.61 -15.40
CA LEU A 98 -1.04 7.67 -16.35
C LEU A 98 -2.12 6.87 -17.09
N ALA A 99 -3.09 6.30 -16.37
CA ALA A 99 -4.20 5.57 -16.97
C ALA A 99 -5.01 6.45 -17.93
N ASP A 100 -5.26 7.72 -17.58
CA ASP A 100 -5.99 8.66 -18.45
C ASP A 100 -5.22 8.99 -19.74
N ARG A 101 -3.88 9.04 -19.68
CA ARG A 101 -3.03 9.25 -20.87
C ARG A 101 -2.97 8.01 -21.77
N HIS A 102 -3.15 6.82 -21.21
CA HIS A 102 -3.07 5.54 -21.91
C HIS A 102 -4.41 4.80 -21.78
N GLY A 103 -5.49 5.41 -22.30
CA GLY A 103 -6.87 4.96 -22.05
C GLY A 103 -7.22 3.52 -22.50
N GLU A 104 -6.37 2.87 -23.29
CA GLU A 104 -6.53 1.47 -23.71
C GLU A 104 -5.68 0.48 -22.86
N ASP A 105 -4.81 1.00 -21.99
CA ASP A 105 -3.96 0.19 -21.11
C ASP A 105 -4.76 -0.26 -19.87
N ALA A 106 -5.36 -1.44 -19.99
CA ALA A 106 -6.10 -2.09 -18.92
C ALA A 106 -5.24 -2.33 -17.66
N GLU A 107 -3.94 -2.55 -17.81
CA GLU A 107 -3.04 -2.78 -16.68
C GLU A 107 -2.77 -1.48 -15.91
N ALA A 108 -2.62 -0.36 -16.63
CA ALA A 108 -2.52 0.97 -16.03
C ALA A 108 -3.81 1.37 -15.30
N ALA A 109 -4.98 1.09 -15.90
CA ALA A 109 -6.27 1.34 -15.27
C ALA A 109 -6.44 0.50 -13.98
N HIS A 110 -6.16 -0.80 -14.04
CA HIS A 110 -6.23 -1.69 -12.88
C HIS A 110 -5.28 -1.25 -11.77
N PHE A 111 -4.04 -0.87 -12.11
CA PHE A 111 -3.10 -0.34 -11.13
C PHE A 111 -3.60 0.96 -10.50
N ALA A 112 -4.16 1.89 -11.28
CA ALA A 112 -4.71 3.13 -10.74
C ALA A 112 -5.86 2.86 -9.74
N GLU A 113 -6.74 1.92 -10.03
CA GLU A 113 -7.79 1.49 -9.10
C GLU A 113 -7.23 0.86 -7.83
N ALA A 114 -6.20 0.02 -7.95
CA ALA A 114 -5.58 -0.63 -6.80
C ALA A 114 -4.88 0.38 -5.88
N VAL A 115 -4.19 1.38 -6.46
CA VAL A 115 -3.57 2.46 -5.67
C VAL A 115 -4.63 3.36 -5.02
N ALA A 116 -5.74 3.64 -5.71
CA ALA A 116 -6.86 4.37 -5.11
C ALA A 116 -7.50 3.59 -3.93
N ALA A 117 -7.54 2.26 -4.02
CA ALA A 117 -7.98 1.39 -2.94
C ALA A 117 -7.00 1.41 -1.75
N LEU A 118 -5.69 1.32 -1.98
CA LEU A 118 -4.66 1.51 -0.95
C LEU A 118 -4.82 2.87 -0.24
N ALA A 119 -4.96 3.94 -1.03
CA ALA A 119 -5.16 5.29 -0.49
C ALA A 119 -6.46 5.41 0.32
N TRP A 120 -7.53 4.72 -0.07
CA TRP A 120 -8.79 4.65 0.69
C TRP A 120 -8.62 4.03 2.07
N HIS A 121 -7.87 2.92 2.16
CA HIS A 121 -7.55 2.27 3.44
C HIS A 121 -6.69 3.14 4.37
N ALA A 122 -5.88 4.04 3.81
CA ALA A 122 -5.06 4.99 4.57
C ALA A 122 -5.79 6.29 5.01
N ARG A 123 -7.10 6.43 4.73
CA ARG A 123 -7.87 7.66 5.02
C ARG A 123 -8.24 7.95 6.48
N PRO A 124 -8.46 6.98 7.40
CA PRO A 124 -8.97 7.34 8.72
C PRO A 124 -8.02 8.31 9.42
N PRO A 125 -8.57 9.33 10.13
CA PRO A 125 -7.79 10.37 10.78
C PRO A 125 -6.92 9.83 11.90
N ASP A 126 -7.31 8.71 12.52
CA ASP A 126 -6.80 8.38 13.85
C ASP A 126 -5.72 7.29 13.85
N HIS A 127 -5.76 6.20 13.09
CA HIS A 127 -4.70 5.16 13.11
C HIS A 127 -4.72 4.23 11.90
N ILE A 128 -3.64 3.42 11.78
CA ILE A 128 -3.57 2.16 11.02
C ILE A 128 -4.74 1.18 11.35
N SER A 129 -5.55 1.45 12.37
CA SER A 129 -6.70 0.66 12.82
C SER A 129 -7.65 0.18 11.71
N ASN A 130 -7.93 0.97 10.66
CA ASN A 130 -8.78 0.48 9.56
C ASN A 130 -8.09 -0.62 8.73
N ILE A 131 -6.76 -0.56 8.60
CA ILE A 131 -6.00 -1.63 7.96
C ILE A 131 -5.96 -2.88 8.86
N LEU A 132 -5.96 -2.72 10.19
CA LEU A 132 -6.12 -3.84 11.14
C LEU A 132 -7.51 -4.46 11.04
N ASP A 133 -8.57 -3.65 10.91
CA ASP A 133 -9.94 -4.14 10.71
C ASP A 133 -10.07 -4.94 9.41
N VAL A 134 -9.39 -4.50 8.34
CA VAL A 134 -9.29 -5.25 7.08
C VAL A 134 -8.59 -6.59 7.27
N ALA A 135 -7.51 -6.63 8.05
CA ALA A 135 -6.81 -7.87 8.38
C ALA A 135 -7.73 -8.85 9.14
N HIS A 136 -8.48 -8.36 10.12
CA HIS A 136 -9.47 -9.15 10.85
C HIS A 136 -10.60 -9.66 9.94
N ALA A 137 -11.11 -8.83 9.05
CA ALA A 137 -12.13 -9.22 8.07
C ALA A 137 -11.61 -10.33 7.13
N ASN A 138 -10.35 -10.26 6.72
CA ASN A 138 -9.70 -11.30 5.90
C ASN A 138 -9.53 -12.62 6.65
N ALA A 139 -9.01 -12.58 7.88
CA ALA A 139 -8.91 -13.76 8.71
C ALA A 139 -10.28 -14.45 8.88
N ALA A 140 -11.33 -13.68 9.16
CA ALA A 140 -12.70 -14.19 9.26
C ALA A 140 -13.23 -14.79 7.95
N PHE A 141 -12.95 -14.17 6.80
CA PHE A 141 -13.34 -14.69 5.49
C PHE A 141 -12.70 -16.04 5.18
N ARG A 142 -11.40 -16.20 5.45
CA ARG A 142 -10.67 -17.46 5.24
C ARG A 142 -11.19 -18.58 6.12
N LEU A 143 -11.48 -18.29 7.39
CA LEU A 143 -12.06 -19.26 8.32
C LEU A 143 -13.42 -19.79 7.83
N ARG A 144 -14.25 -18.95 7.19
CA ARG A 144 -15.52 -19.40 6.60
C ARG A 144 -15.30 -20.29 5.38
N GLN A 145 -14.34 -19.95 4.52
CA GLN A 145 -14.03 -20.78 3.34
C GLN A 145 -13.48 -22.16 3.70
N SER A 146 -12.61 -22.26 4.71
CA SER A 146 -12.09 -23.54 5.18
C SER A 146 -13.20 -24.40 5.80
N SER A 147 -14.09 -23.79 6.59
CA SER A 147 -15.23 -24.47 7.21
C SER A 147 -16.19 -25.05 6.17
N ASN A 148 -16.49 -24.29 5.11
CA ASN A 148 -17.35 -24.76 4.01
C ASN A 148 -16.71 -25.88 3.17
N ARG A 149 -15.37 -25.91 3.04
CA ARG A 149 -14.66 -27.00 2.35
C ARG A 149 -14.56 -28.28 3.18
N ALA A 150 -14.57 -28.19 4.51
CA ALA A 150 -14.52 -29.35 5.39
C ALA A 150 -15.90 -30.03 5.56
N ALA A 151 -16.99 -29.34 5.21
CA ALA A 151 -18.36 -29.83 5.33
C ALA A 151 -18.95 -30.40 4.01
N ALA A 152 -18.17 -30.38 2.92
CA ALA A 152 -18.53 -30.87 1.59
C ALA A 152 -17.73 -32.14 1.24
#